data_AF-A0A4W3GLT0-F1
#
_entry.id   AF-A0A4W3GLT0-F1
#
_cell.length_a   1.000
_cell.length_b   1.000
_cell.length_c   1.000
_cell.angle_alpha   90.00
_cell.angle_beta   90.00
_cell.angle_gamma   90.00
#
_symmetry.space_group_name_H-M   'P 1'
#
loop_
_entity.id
_entity.type
_entity.pdbx_description
1 polymer ?
#
loop_
_entity_poly.entity_id
_entity_poly.type
_entity_poly.pdbx_seq_one_letter_code
_entity_poly.pdbx_strand_id
1 'polypeptide(L)'
;MLDIECFSFLNRGLESDMAPVLIMATNRGITRIRGTSYKSPHGIPIDLLDRLVIISTSPYNEKETKQILKIRCEEEDVEMGEDAYTVLTRIGLETSLRYSIQLI
;
A
#
# COMPACT_ATOMS: atom_id res chain seq x y z
N MET A 1 -8.27 -12.06 -2.78
CA MET A 1 -7.13 -12.22 -1.86
C MET A 1 -6.57 -13.61 -2.08
N LEU A 2 -5.27 -13.71 -2.33
CA LEU A 2 -4.58 -14.94 -2.76
C LEU A 2 -4.71 -16.05 -1.70
N ASP A 3 -4.80 -17.29 -2.17
CA ASP A 3 -4.75 -18.50 -1.35
C ASP A 3 -3.42 -19.23 -1.53
N ILE A 4 -3.25 -20.33 -0.80
CA ILE A 4 -2.03 -21.14 -0.85
C ILE A 4 -1.72 -21.66 -2.26
N GLU A 5 -2.75 -21.98 -3.05
CA GLU A 5 -2.57 -22.48 -4.42
C GLU A 5 -2.01 -21.39 -5.34
N CYS A 6 -2.52 -20.15 -5.20
CA CYS A 6 -1.99 -18.99 -5.91
C CYS A 6 -0.52 -18.72 -5.56
N PHE A 7 -0.13 -18.86 -4.29
CA PHE A 7 1.27 -18.69 -3.88
C PHE A 7 2.17 -19.79 -4.43
N SER A 8 1.68 -21.03 -4.51
CA SER A 8 2.42 -22.13 -5.15
C SER A 8 2.64 -21.88 -6.65
N PHE A 9 1.64 -21.34 -7.35
CA PHE A 9 1.77 -20.90 -8.74
C PHE A 9 2.82 -19.79 -8.89
N LEU A 10 2.78 -18.76 -8.02
CA LEU A 10 3.76 -17.68 -8.04
C LEU A 10 5.18 -18.19 -7.78
N ASN A 11 5.37 -19.11 -6.82
CA ASN A 11 6.68 -19.67 -6.50
C ASN A 11 7.33 -20.34 -7.72
N ARG A 12 6.55 -21.13 -8.47
CA ARG A 12 7.00 -21.76 -9.71
C ARG A 12 7.17 -20.76 -10.86
N GLY A 13 6.29 -19.77 -10.95
CA GLY A 13 6.36 -18.73 -11.99
C GLY A 13 7.62 -17.88 -11.88
N LEU A 14 8.05 -17.58 -10.65
CA LEU A 14 9.26 -16.79 -10.35
C LEU A 14 10.57 -17.55 -10.60
N GLU A 15 10.52 -18.86 -10.85
CA GLU A 15 11.70 -19.66 -11.23
C GLU A 15 11.98 -19.61 -12.74
N SER A 16 11.07 -19.06 -13.55
CA SER A 16 11.26 -18.90 -14.99
C SER A 16 12.23 -17.76 -15.30
N ASP A 17 13.14 -17.97 -16.26
CA ASP A 17 14.07 -16.93 -16.73
C ASP A 17 13.33 -15.71 -17.33
N MET A 18 12.10 -15.91 -17.80
CA MET A 18 11.25 -14.85 -18.37
C MET A 18 10.30 -14.24 -17.32
N ALA A 19 10.49 -14.51 -16.03
CA ALA A 19 9.63 -13.97 -14.98
C ALA A 19 9.81 -12.45 -14.84
N PRO A 20 8.72 -11.66 -14.82
CA PRO A 20 8.81 -10.24 -14.54
C PRO A 20 9.11 -9.98 -13.06
N VAL A 21 9.53 -8.75 -12.74
CA VAL A 21 9.68 -8.30 -11.37
C VAL A 21 8.31 -8.24 -10.68
N LEU A 22 8.14 -9.05 -9.63
CA LEU A 22 6.91 -9.09 -8.85
C LEU A 22 6.98 -8.10 -7.69
N ILE A 23 6.07 -7.13 -7.68
CA ILE A 23 5.86 -6.20 -6.56
C ILE A 23 4.52 -6.51 -5.91
N MET A 24 4.53 -6.79 -4.61
CA MET A 24 3.34 -7.06 -3.82
C MET A 24 3.22 -6.04 -2.68
N ALA A 25 1.99 -5.72 -2.30
CA ALA A 25 1.70 -4.86 -1.16
C ALA A 25 0.68 -5.52 -0.24
N THR A 26 0.89 -5.37 1.06
CA THR A 26 0.00 -5.89 2.11
C THR A 26 -0.06 -4.91 3.26
N ASN A 27 -1.26 -4.68 3.78
CA ASN A 27 -1.51 -3.88 4.97
C ASN A 27 -1.80 -4.75 6.20
N ARG A 28 -1.62 -6.09 6.09
CA ARG A 28 -1.87 -7.03 7.18
C ARG A 28 -0.55 -7.47 7.81
N GLY A 29 -0.48 -7.39 9.13
CA GLY A 29 0.66 -7.86 9.94
C GLY A 29 0.71 -9.38 9.99
N ILE A 30 0.03 -10.02 10.95
CA ILE A 30 -0.09 -11.48 11.02
C ILE A 30 -1.51 -11.86 10.59
N THR A 31 -1.63 -12.70 9.58
CA THR A 31 -2.95 -13.16 9.11
C THR A 31 -2.90 -14.63 8.69
N ARG A 32 -4.09 -15.22 8.52
CA ARG A 32 -4.24 -16.62 8.12
C ARG A 32 -3.98 -16.74 6.62
N ILE A 33 -3.21 -17.74 6.21
CA ILE A 33 -3.07 -18.09 4.80
C ILE A 33 -4.40 -18.68 4.33
N ARG A 34 -5.03 -18.08 3.33
CA ARG A 34 -6.32 -18.59 2.83
C ARG A 34 -6.11 -19.98 2.22
N GLY A 35 -6.97 -20.92 2.57
CA GLY A 35 -6.84 -22.34 2.17
C GLY A 35 -6.18 -23.25 3.22
N THR A 36 -5.52 -22.70 4.25
CA THR A 36 -4.97 -23.49 5.37
C THR A 36 -5.48 -22.97 6.71
N SER A 37 -5.16 -23.61 7.83
CA SER A 37 -5.49 -23.12 9.19
C SER A 37 -4.33 -22.41 9.88
N TYR A 38 -3.21 -22.21 9.19
CA TYR A 38 -2.01 -21.61 9.75
C TYR A 38 -1.99 -20.09 9.58
N LYS A 39 -1.39 -19.40 10.56
CA LYS A 39 -1.11 -17.97 10.51
C LYS A 39 0.34 -17.75 10.13
N SER A 40 0.59 -16.75 9.30
CA SER A 40 1.94 -16.35 8.90
C SER A 40 2.04 -14.82 8.82
N PRO A 41 3.27 -14.26 8.85
CA PRO A 41 3.47 -12.85 8.56
C PRO A 41 2.96 -12.54 7.15
N HIS A 42 2.21 -11.45 7.03
CA HIS A 42 1.57 -10.96 5.82
C HIS A 42 0.55 -11.92 5.16
N GLY A 43 0.31 -13.10 5.74
CA GLY A 43 -0.52 -14.13 5.15
C GLY A 43 0.15 -14.84 3.97
N ILE A 44 1.48 -14.71 3.87
CA ILE A 44 2.30 -15.32 2.84
C ILE A 44 2.95 -16.58 3.42
N PRO A 45 3.00 -17.70 2.69
CA PRO A 45 3.80 -18.87 3.05
C PRO A 45 5.28 -18.52 3.29
N ILE A 46 5.92 -19.16 4.29
CA ILE A 46 7.29 -18.82 4.74
C ILE A 46 8.33 -19.02 3.63
N ASP A 47 8.14 -20.06 2.81
CA ASP A 47 8.93 -20.37 1.62
C ASP A 47 8.97 -19.24 0.60
N LEU A 48 7.86 -18.55 0.36
CA LEU A 48 7.85 -17.36 -0.51
C LEU A 48 8.40 -16.15 0.24
N LEU A 49 8.08 -16.00 1.54
CA LEU A 49 8.50 -14.86 2.35
C LEU A 49 10.02 -14.73 2.43
N ASP A 50 10.74 -15.84 2.60
CA ASP A 50 12.21 -15.87 2.66
C ASP A 50 12.88 -15.47 1.33
N ARG A 51 12.13 -15.50 0.21
CA ARG A 51 12.60 -15.09 -1.13
C ARG A 51 12.31 -13.62 -1.44
N LEU A 52 11.52 -12.93 -0.61
CA LEU A 52 11.09 -11.56 -0.88
C LEU A 52 11.95 -10.53 -0.16
N VAL A 53 12.14 -9.38 -0.81
CA VAL A 53 12.70 -8.19 -0.16
C VAL A 53 11.55 -7.38 0.43
N ILE A 54 11.51 -7.26 1.75
CA ILE A 54 10.46 -6.52 2.46
C ILE A 54 10.89 -5.06 2.63
N ILE A 55 10.07 -4.14 2.11
CA ILE A 55 10.23 -2.69 2.29
C ILE A 55 9.06 -2.17 3.12
N SER A 56 9.35 -1.66 4.32
CA SER A 56 8.34 -1.06 5.19
C SER A 56 8.14 0.41 4.83
N THR A 57 6.90 0.81 4.59
CA THR A 57 6.51 2.22 4.42
C THR A 57 6.07 2.82 5.75
N SER A 58 6.48 4.05 6.04
CA SER A 58 6.01 4.81 7.20
C SER A 58 4.81 5.69 6.84
N PRO A 59 3.92 6.01 7.79
CA PRO A 59 2.88 7.03 7.59
C PRO A 59 3.50 8.39 7.24
N TYR A 60 2.78 9.17 6.44
CA TYR A 60 3.21 10.51 6.05
C TYR A 60 3.13 11.50 7.22
N ASN A 61 4.06 12.45 7.24
CA ASN A 61 4.02 13.60 8.12
C ASN A 61 3.02 14.66 7.63
N GLU A 62 2.67 15.63 8.48
CA GLU A 62 1.78 16.75 8.12
C GLU A 62 2.30 17.53 6.91
N LYS A 63 3.60 17.85 6.90
CA LYS A 63 4.25 18.57 5.80
C LYS A 63 4.19 17.80 4.48
N GLU A 64 4.39 16.49 4.54
CA GLU A 64 4.33 15.61 3.37
C GLU A 64 2.90 15.50 2.86
N THR A 65 1.92 15.38 3.76
CA THR A 65 0.49 15.38 3.42
C THR A 65 0.08 16.67 2.71
N LYS A 66 0.47 17.84 3.24
CA LYS A 66 0.17 19.14 2.59
C LYS A 66 0.78 19.21 1.19
N GLN A 67 2.02 18.74 1.02
CA GLN A 67 2.70 18.74 -0.28
C GLN A 67 2.01 17.83 -1.29
N ILE A 68 1.57 16.63 -0.87
CA ILE A 68 0.85 15.71 -1.75
C ILE A 68 -0.48 16.31 -2.20
N LEU A 69 -1.24 16.93 -1.28
CA LEU A 69 -2.50 17.58 -1.62
C LEU A 69 -2.30 18.75 -2.59
N LYS A 70 -1.25 19.55 -2.41
CA LYS A 70 -0.92 20.64 -3.34
C LYS A 70 -0.65 20.14 -4.76
N ILE A 71 0.15 19.08 -4.89
CA ILE A 71 0.42 18.46 -6.20
C ILE A 71 -0.89 17.95 -6.84
N ARG A 72 -1.81 17.39 -6.04
CA ARG A 72 -3.11 16.92 -6.56
C ARG A 72 -4.00 18.05 -7.02
N CYS A 73 -4.08 19.16 -6.29
CA CYS A 73 -4.82 20.33 -6.75
C CYS A 73 -4.23 20.92 -8.04
N GLU A 74 -2.90 20.93 -8.16
CA GLU A 74 -2.21 21.36 -9.40
C GLU A 74 -2.49 20.41 -10.57
N GLU A 75 -2.54 19.08 -10.34
CA GLU A 75 -2.89 18.09 -11.38
C GLU A 75 -4.36 18.17 -11.82
N GLU A 76 -5.26 18.57 -10.92
CA GLU A 76 -6.70 18.68 -11.18
C GLU A 76 -7.16 20.08 -11.61
N ASP A 77 -6.21 21.02 -11.79
CA ASP A 77 -6.46 22.44 -12.13
C ASP A 77 -7.43 23.14 -11.15
N VAL A 78 -7.34 22.80 -9.86
CA VAL A 78 -8.17 23.38 -8.79
C VAL A 78 -7.38 24.42 -7.98
N GLU A 79 -7.83 25.67 -8.02
CA GLU A 79 -7.28 26.73 -7.16
C GLU A 79 -7.87 26.67 -5.75
N MET A 80 -7.03 26.38 -4.76
CA MET A 80 -7.38 26.43 -3.34
C MET A 80 -6.64 27.53 -2.60
N GLY A 81 -7.31 28.15 -1.63
CA GLY A 81 -6.66 29.05 -0.68
C GLY A 81 -5.76 28.32 0.32
N GLU A 82 -4.73 29.01 0.84
CA GLU A 82 -3.80 28.47 1.84
C GLU A 82 -4.49 27.96 3.13
N ASP A 83 -5.57 28.61 3.54
CA ASP A 83 -6.37 28.20 4.70
C ASP A 83 -7.07 26.85 4.45
N ALA A 84 -7.56 26.64 3.22
CA ALA A 84 -8.23 25.40 2.83
C ALA A 84 -7.25 24.21 2.87
N TYR A 85 -6.01 24.39 2.40
CA TYR A 85 -4.98 23.36 2.52
C TYR A 85 -4.69 22.97 3.97
N THR A 86 -4.71 23.94 4.88
CA THR A 86 -4.44 23.69 6.30
C THR A 86 -5.55 22.82 6.91
N VAL A 87 -6.82 23.13 6.60
CA VAL A 87 -7.96 22.32 7.05
C VAL A 87 -7.96 20.94 6.40
N LEU A 88 -7.70 20.85 5.09
CA LEU A 88 -7.70 19.59 4.35
C LEU A 88 -6.57 18.66 4.79
N THR A 89 -5.40 19.22 5.12
CA THR A 89 -4.27 18.49 5.69
C THR A 89 -4.63 17.91 7.05
N ARG A 90 -5.31 18.68 7.90
CA ARG A 90 -5.79 18.20 9.20
C ARG A 90 -6.80 17.06 9.04
N ILE A 91 -7.76 17.19 8.13
CA ILE A 91 -8.71 16.12 7.80
C ILE A 91 -7.96 14.88 7.31
N GLY A 92 -6.92 15.04 6.49
CA GLY A 92 -6.14 13.93 5.94
C GLY A 92 -5.35 13.16 6.99
N LEU A 93 -4.88 13.83 8.03
CA LEU A 93 -4.23 13.22 9.19
C LEU A 93 -5.22 12.51 10.12
N GLU A 94 -6.41 13.09 10.32
CA GLU A 94 -7.46 12.52 11.19
C GLU A 94 -8.17 11.32 10.53
N THR A 95 -8.22 11.26 9.19
CA THR A 95 -8.96 10.23 8.45
C THR A 95 -8.06 9.38 7.54
N SER A 96 -7.87 9.78 6.28
CA SER A 96 -6.94 9.18 5.34
C SER A 96 -6.66 10.13 4.18
N LEU A 97 -5.46 10.05 3.62
CA LEU A 97 -5.08 10.82 2.42
C LEU A 97 -6.03 10.56 1.23
N ARG A 98 -6.52 9.32 1.08
CA ARG A 98 -7.48 8.98 0.02
C ARG A 98 -8.78 9.78 0.16
N TYR A 99 -9.29 9.91 1.38
CA TYR A 99 -10.50 10.66 1.64
C TYR A 99 -10.28 12.15 1.36
N SER A 100 -9.16 12.72 1.80
CA SER A 100 -8.84 14.13 1.51
C SER A 100 -8.75 14.42 0.01
N ILE A 101 -8.16 13.53 -0.79
CA ILE A 101 -8.09 13.70 -2.25
C ILE A 101 -9.48 13.67 -2.88
N GLN A 102 -10.43 12.91 -2.34
CA GLN A 102 -11.81 12.89 -2.85
C GLN A 102 -12.63 14.14 -2.49
N LEU A 103 -12.13 14.97 -1.58
CA LEU A 103 -12.76 16.24 -1.20
C LEU A 103 -12.21 17.45 -1.99
N ILE A 104 -11.12 17.24 -2.73
CA ILE A 104 -10.59 18.18 -3.72
C ILE A 104 -11.61 18.28 -4.87
#